data_AF-A0A532TFQ7-F1
#
_entry.id   AF-A0A532TFQ7-F1
#
_cell.length_a   1.000
_cell.length_b   1.000
_cell.length_c   1.000
_cell.angle_alpha   90.00
_cell.angle_beta   90.00
_cell.angle_gamma   90.00
#
_symmetry.space_group_name_H-M   'P 1'
#
loop_
_entity.id
_entity.type
_entity.pdbx_description
1 polymer ?
#
loop_
_entity_poly.entity_id
_entity_poly.type
_entity_poly.pdbx_seq_one_letter_code
_entity_poly.pdbx_strand_id
1 'polypeptide(L)'
;LTEKGLETFKSRVYRAWRAIIRSFRKELEELKSGFQDAKYLVLMNPINMERFEKKALRKALVKFPWLRSIRRIVTKFYYQFRLSPAKRCSLNFLLGLVSERCHSWLKSAVDTLIRYEEQIFRFQVLIEKYPALKNVKSIKVVDESTMRKINKLYQTQFGMRTVETLEMRLKHYLECPFIIVPSVLEELKS
;
A
#
# COMPACT_ATOMS: atom_id res chain seq x y z
N LEU A 1 -13.98 48.76 41.26
CA LEU A 1 -14.16 47.40 40.71
C LEU A 1 -14.05 46.42 41.86
N THR A 2 -15.13 45.73 42.22
CA THR A 2 -15.10 44.72 43.29
C THR A 2 -14.35 43.48 42.82
N GLU A 3 -13.64 42.83 43.74
CA GLU A 3 -12.80 41.64 43.48
C GLU A 3 -13.60 40.51 42.79
N LYS A 4 -14.85 40.30 43.24
CA LYS A 4 -15.83 39.40 42.60
C LYS A 4 -16.17 39.77 41.15
N GLY A 5 -16.24 41.06 40.83
CA GLY A 5 -16.49 41.54 39.47
C GLY A 5 -15.32 41.25 38.54
N LEU A 6 -14.09 41.37 39.05
CA LEU A 6 -12.86 41.05 38.32
C LEU A 6 -12.72 39.54 38.05
N GLU A 7 -13.04 38.69 39.04
CA GLU A 7 -13.06 37.22 38.87
C GLU A 7 -14.11 36.78 37.85
N THR A 8 -15.30 37.36 37.91
CA THR A 8 -16.39 37.05 36.96
C THR A 8 -16.00 37.44 35.53
N PHE A 9 -15.33 38.58 35.36
CA PHE A 9 -14.79 39.02 34.08
C PHE A 9 -13.69 38.06 33.57
N LYS A 10 -12.71 37.71 34.40
CA LYS A 10 -11.66 36.72 34.05
C LYS A 10 -12.25 35.37 33.63
N SER A 11 -13.26 34.89 34.34
CA SER A 11 -13.95 33.63 34.02
C SER A 11 -14.68 33.69 32.67
N ARG A 12 -15.34 34.81 32.35
CA ARG A 12 -15.99 35.02 31.05
C ARG A 12 -14.99 35.06 29.90
N VAL A 13 -13.90 35.81 30.05
CA VAL A 13 -12.83 35.88 29.05
C VAL A 13 -12.19 34.50 28.83
N TYR A 14 -11.90 33.77 29.91
CA TYR A 14 -11.34 32.42 29.82
C TYR A 14 -12.29 31.42 29.14
N ARG A 15 -13.60 31.49 29.40
CA ARG A 15 -14.59 30.65 28.70
C ARG A 15 -14.67 30.97 27.22
N ALA A 16 -14.67 32.26 26.86
CA ALA A 16 -14.67 32.71 25.46
C ALA A 16 -13.40 32.22 24.73
N TRP A 17 -12.24 32.39 25.36
CA TRP A 17 -10.97 31.89 24.83
C TRP A 17 -10.96 30.37 24.63
N ARG A 18 -11.46 29.60 25.62
CA ARG A 18 -11.61 28.14 25.49
C ARG A 18 -12.64 27.72 24.43
N ALA A 19 -13.63 28.55 24.13
CA ALA A 19 -14.58 28.28 23.03
C ALA A 19 -13.89 28.43 21.67
N ILE A 20 -13.08 29.49 21.51
CA ILE A 20 -12.28 29.74 20.30
C ILE A 20 -11.25 28.64 20.07
N ILE A 21 -10.51 28.22 21.10
CA ILE A 21 -9.58 27.09 20.97
C ILE A 21 -10.32 25.80 20.56
N ARG A 22 -11.51 25.57 21.11
CA ARG A 22 -12.33 24.39 20.75
C ARG A 22 -12.81 24.44 19.31
N SER A 23 -13.18 25.60 18.77
CA SER A 23 -13.58 25.71 17.36
C SER A 23 -12.41 25.40 16.43
N PHE A 24 -11.22 25.93 16.69
CA PHE A 24 -10.02 25.59 15.92
C PHE A 24 -9.66 24.10 16.00
N ARG A 25 -9.77 23.51 17.20
CA ARG A 25 -9.52 22.07 17.37
C ARG A 25 -10.52 21.23 16.60
N LYS A 26 -11.79 21.64 16.58
CA LYS A 26 -12.85 20.94 15.84
C LYS A 26 -12.56 20.91 14.35
N GLU A 27 -12.19 22.05 13.75
CA GLU A 27 -11.82 22.13 12.33
C GLU A 27 -10.62 21.23 12.00
N LEU A 28 -9.59 21.22 12.86
CA LEU A 28 -8.43 20.35 12.69
C LEU A 28 -8.79 18.85 12.77
N GLU A 29 -9.63 18.47 13.74
CA GLU A 29 -10.08 17.08 13.86
C GLU A 29 -10.97 16.65 12.68
N GLU A 30 -11.84 17.52 12.17
CA GLU A 30 -12.65 17.26 10.96
C GLU A 30 -11.80 17.15 9.68
N LEU A 31 -10.71 17.93 9.59
CA LEU A 31 -9.73 17.80 8.52
C LEU A 31 -8.96 16.49 8.62
N LYS A 32 -8.53 16.11 9.83
CA LYS A 32 -7.80 14.87 10.09
C LYS A 32 -8.65 13.63 9.83
N SER A 33 -9.89 13.60 10.33
CA SER A 33 -10.85 12.54 10.05
C SER A 33 -11.13 12.44 8.55
N GLY A 34 -11.41 13.57 7.89
CA GLY A 34 -11.60 13.58 6.43
C GLY A 34 -10.38 13.11 5.65
N PHE A 35 -9.16 13.38 6.13
CA PHE A 35 -7.93 12.90 5.51
C PHE A 35 -7.76 11.38 5.69
N GLN A 36 -8.08 10.83 6.86
CA GLN A 36 -8.01 9.38 7.09
C GLN A 36 -8.91 8.62 6.11
N ASP A 37 -10.16 9.05 5.96
CA ASP A 37 -11.09 8.45 5.00
C ASP A 37 -10.59 8.58 3.56
N ALA A 38 -10.04 9.76 3.21
CA ALA A 38 -9.49 10.02 1.89
C ALA A 38 -8.26 9.15 1.57
N LYS A 39 -7.38 8.90 2.55
CA LYS A 39 -6.14 8.12 2.36
C LYS A 39 -6.44 6.72 1.82
N TYR A 40 -7.40 6.02 2.43
CA TYR A 40 -7.78 4.67 1.99
C TYR A 40 -8.37 4.69 0.57
N LEU A 41 -9.27 5.64 0.31
CA LEU A 41 -9.93 5.77 -1.00
C LEU A 41 -8.93 6.13 -2.11
N VAL A 42 -7.91 6.94 -1.83
CA VAL A 42 -6.91 7.33 -2.84
C VAL A 42 -6.08 6.13 -3.29
N LEU A 43 -5.74 5.24 -2.35
CA LEU A 43 -4.90 4.06 -2.59
C LEU A 43 -5.65 2.87 -3.17
N MET A 44 -6.98 2.81 -3.03
CA MET A 44 -7.76 1.65 -3.44
C MET A 44 -7.78 1.43 -4.96
N ASN A 45 -7.76 0.18 -5.41
CA ASN A 45 -7.81 -0.15 -6.83
C ASN A 45 -9.15 0.33 -7.45
N PRO A 46 -9.14 1.11 -8.56
CA PRO A 46 -10.37 1.56 -9.23
C PRO A 46 -11.39 0.46 -9.56
N ILE A 47 -10.94 -0.78 -9.78
CA ILE A 47 -11.81 -1.92 -10.10
C ILE A 47 -12.60 -2.38 -8.87
N ASN A 48 -11.93 -2.42 -7.72
CA ASN A 48 -12.52 -2.88 -6.46
C ASN A 48 -13.43 -1.82 -5.82
N MET A 49 -13.48 -0.61 -6.41
CA MET A 49 -14.28 0.48 -5.86
C MET A 49 -15.76 0.36 -6.23
N GLU A 50 -16.59 0.34 -5.21
CA GLU A 50 -18.03 0.44 -5.32
C GLU A 50 -18.50 1.85 -5.71
N ARG A 51 -19.78 1.97 -6.11
CA ARG A 51 -20.35 3.25 -6.54
C ARG A 51 -20.30 4.31 -5.44
N PHE A 52 -20.50 3.92 -4.18
CA PHE A 52 -20.45 4.85 -3.05
C PHE A 52 -19.02 5.33 -2.78
N GLU A 53 -18.02 4.46 -2.87
CA GLU A 53 -16.61 4.78 -2.70
C GLU A 53 -16.11 5.72 -3.80
N LYS A 54 -16.54 5.50 -5.04
CA LYS A 54 -16.26 6.42 -6.17
C LYS A 54 -16.81 7.82 -5.89
N LYS A 55 -18.01 7.94 -5.32
CA LYS A 55 -18.59 9.23 -4.91
C LYS A 55 -17.81 9.85 -3.75
N ALA A 56 -17.45 9.06 -2.74
CA ALA A 56 -16.68 9.51 -1.60
C ALA A 56 -15.28 10.01 -2.01
N LEU A 57 -14.60 9.28 -2.90
CA LEU A 57 -13.32 9.68 -3.47
C LEU A 57 -13.43 11.01 -4.20
N ARG A 58 -14.46 11.23 -5.02
CA ARG A 58 -14.66 12.52 -5.70
C ARG A 58 -14.81 13.66 -4.69
N LYS A 59 -15.61 13.48 -3.63
CA LYS A 59 -15.74 14.47 -2.55
C LYS A 59 -14.41 14.73 -1.86
N ALA A 60 -13.66 13.68 -1.56
CA ALA A 60 -12.33 13.78 -0.94
C ALA A 60 -11.33 14.53 -1.82
N LEU A 61 -11.32 14.29 -3.14
CA LEU A 61 -10.44 14.98 -4.10
C LEU A 61 -10.84 16.44 -4.35
N VAL A 62 -12.08 16.83 -4.03
CA VAL A 62 -12.50 18.24 -3.99
C VAL A 62 -11.99 18.89 -2.70
N LYS A 63 -12.17 18.22 -1.54
CA LYS A 63 -11.69 18.71 -0.23
C LYS A 63 -10.16 18.79 -0.16
N PHE A 64 -9.44 17.87 -0.81
CA PHE A 64 -7.98 17.79 -0.82
C PHE A 64 -7.44 17.71 -2.26
N PRO A 65 -7.32 18.85 -2.98
CA PRO A 65 -6.93 18.86 -4.39
C PRO A 65 -5.56 18.23 -4.68
N TRP A 66 -4.62 18.32 -3.74
CA TRP A 66 -3.29 17.75 -3.87
C TRP A 66 -3.28 16.21 -3.93
N LEU A 67 -4.33 15.53 -3.44
CA LEU A 67 -4.47 14.07 -3.55
C LEU A 67 -4.73 13.62 -5.00
N ARG A 68 -5.12 14.53 -5.91
CA ARG A 68 -5.43 14.18 -7.31
C ARG A 68 -4.21 13.66 -8.07
N SER A 69 -3.04 14.24 -7.85
CA SER A 69 -1.80 13.80 -8.48
C SER A 69 -1.43 12.39 -8.03
N ILE A 70 -1.49 12.13 -6.72
CA ILE A 70 -1.28 10.82 -6.11
C ILE A 70 -2.27 9.82 -6.68
N ARG A 71 -3.57 10.15 -6.70
CA ARG A 71 -4.60 9.27 -7.25
C ARG A 71 -4.35 8.91 -8.72
N ARG A 72 -3.92 9.87 -9.54
CA ARG A 72 -3.59 9.64 -10.96
C ARG A 72 -2.44 8.64 -11.10
N ILE A 73 -1.39 8.79 -10.29
CA ILE A 73 -0.24 7.89 -10.29
C ILE A 73 -0.65 6.48 -9.86
N VAL A 74 -1.39 6.35 -8.77
CA VAL A 74 -1.89 5.06 -8.26
C VAL A 74 -2.81 4.38 -9.28
N THR A 75 -3.70 5.15 -9.93
CA THR A 75 -4.58 4.61 -10.98
C THR A 75 -3.77 4.09 -12.17
N LYS A 76 -2.76 4.84 -12.62
CA LYS A 76 -1.85 4.43 -13.69
C LYS A 76 -1.09 3.16 -13.31
N PHE A 77 -0.63 3.06 -12.05
CA PHE A 77 0.03 1.88 -11.52
C PHE A 77 -0.85 0.62 -11.60
N TYR A 78 -2.08 0.69 -11.09
CA TYR A 78 -3.02 -0.44 -11.19
C TYR A 78 -3.35 -0.81 -12.63
N TYR A 79 -3.41 0.17 -13.53
CA TYR A 79 -3.66 -0.08 -14.95
C TYR A 79 -2.53 -0.88 -15.62
N GLN A 80 -1.27 -0.74 -15.18
CA GLN A 80 -0.14 -1.51 -15.73
C GLN A 80 -0.35 -3.02 -15.62
N PHE A 81 -0.95 -3.50 -14.53
CA PHE A 81 -1.23 -4.93 -14.34
C PHE A 81 -2.26 -5.49 -15.32
N ARG A 82 -3.09 -4.62 -15.93
CA ARG A 82 -4.08 -5.02 -16.93
C ARG A 82 -3.51 -5.08 -18.34
N LEU A 83 -2.37 -4.44 -18.57
CA LEU A 83 -1.70 -4.46 -19.85
C LEU A 83 -0.90 -5.75 -20.00
N SER A 84 -0.82 -6.25 -21.23
CA SER A 84 0.12 -7.31 -21.57
C SER A 84 1.55 -6.83 -21.27
N PRO A 85 2.48 -7.73 -20.89
CA PRO A 85 3.83 -7.35 -20.49
C PRO A 85 4.54 -6.43 -21.48
N ALA A 86 4.39 -6.70 -22.78
CA ALA A 86 4.96 -5.91 -23.87
C ALA A 86 4.45 -4.46 -23.93
N LYS A 87 3.24 -4.19 -23.40
CA LYS A 87 2.60 -2.87 -23.40
C LYS A 87 2.79 -2.11 -22.08
N ARG A 88 3.40 -2.72 -21.07
CA ARG A 88 3.63 -2.07 -19.75
C ARG A 88 4.68 -0.98 -19.90
N CYS A 89 4.38 0.22 -19.41
CA CYS A 89 5.34 1.31 -19.34
C CYS A 89 6.24 1.17 -18.11
N SER A 90 7.40 1.84 -18.14
CA SER A 90 8.30 1.87 -16.98
C SER A 90 7.61 2.41 -15.73
N LEU A 91 7.98 1.89 -14.55
CA LEU A 91 7.50 2.34 -13.25
C LEU A 91 8.12 3.66 -12.78
N ASN A 92 9.02 4.29 -13.55
CA ASN A 92 9.62 5.59 -13.22
C ASN A 92 8.59 6.69 -12.92
N PHE A 93 7.35 6.59 -13.42
CA PHE A 93 6.30 7.55 -13.06
C PHE A 93 5.92 7.53 -11.57
N LEU A 94 6.28 6.48 -10.81
CA LEU A 94 6.11 6.39 -9.36
C LEU A 94 6.99 7.39 -8.61
N LEU A 95 8.08 7.88 -9.21
CA LEU A 95 8.90 8.95 -8.63
C LEU A 95 8.09 10.21 -8.35
N GLY A 96 6.98 10.43 -9.08
CA GLY A 96 6.04 11.52 -8.80
C GLY A 96 5.30 11.42 -7.46
N LEU A 97 5.39 10.29 -6.74
CA LEU A 97 4.90 10.13 -5.37
C LEU A 97 5.94 10.57 -4.32
N VAL A 98 7.19 10.73 -4.73
CA VAL A 98 8.32 10.97 -3.85
C VAL A 98 8.70 12.45 -3.92
N SER A 99 8.96 13.03 -2.75
CA SER A 99 9.58 14.34 -2.59
C SER A 99 10.69 14.25 -1.54
N GLU A 100 11.51 15.29 -1.43
CA GLU A 100 12.58 15.35 -0.42
C GLU A 100 12.05 15.13 1.01
N ARG A 101 10.84 15.64 1.31
CA ARG A 101 10.17 15.56 2.61
C ARG A 101 9.42 14.23 2.85
N CYS A 102 9.41 13.32 1.89
CA CYS A 102 8.74 12.03 2.07
C CYS A 102 9.52 11.11 3.03
N HIS A 103 8.76 10.27 3.76
CA HIS A 103 9.32 9.26 4.65
C HIS A 103 10.23 8.28 3.90
N SER A 104 11.33 7.86 4.54
CA SER A 104 12.34 6.96 3.94
C SER A 104 11.74 5.65 3.43
N TRP A 105 10.75 5.10 4.14
CA TRP A 105 10.04 3.88 3.71
C TRP A 105 9.33 4.03 2.37
N LEU A 106 8.71 5.18 2.08
CA LEU A 106 8.06 5.39 0.79
C LEU A 106 9.10 5.48 -0.33
N LYS A 107 10.20 6.19 -0.09
CA LYS A 107 11.33 6.28 -1.03
C LYS A 107 11.87 4.90 -1.35
N SER A 108 12.22 4.14 -0.31
CA SER A 108 12.71 2.77 -0.43
C SER A 108 11.74 1.85 -1.16
N ALA A 109 10.44 1.93 -0.89
CA ALA A 109 9.43 1.13 -1.57
C ALA A 109 9.33 1.46 -3.08
N VAL A 110 9.32 2.75 -3.43
CA VAL A 110 9.31 3.21 -4.83
C VAL A 110 10.58 2.80 -5.55
N ASP A 111 11.75 3.01 -4.94
CA ASP A 111 13.05 2.63 -5.50
C ASP A 111 13.16 1.12 -5.71
N THR A 112 12.65 0.32 -4.75
CA THR A 112 12.61 -1.13 -4.87
C THR A 112 11.71 -1.57 -6.04
N LEU A 113 10.52 -0.98 -6.18
CA LEU A 113 9.61 -1.31 -7.29
C LEU A 113 10.23 -0.96 -8.66
N ILE A 114 10.93 0.17 -8.76
CA ILE A 114 11.60 0.59 -9.99
C ILE A 114 12.81 -0.30 -10.27
N ARG A 115 13.67 -0.55 -9.27
CA ARG A 115 14.87 -1.38 -9.41
C ARG A 115 14.54 -2.80 -9.84
N TYR A 116 13.46 -3.35 -9.29
CA TYR A 116 13.01 -4.71 -9.58
C TYR A 116 11.84 -4.76 -10.56
N GLU A 117 11.67 -3.74 -11.41
CA GLU A 117 10.55 -3.64 -12.36
C GLU A 117 10.45 -4.89 -13.25
N GLU A 118 11.58 -5.35 -13.80
CA GLU A 118 11.55 -6.53 -14.67
C GLU A 118 11.12 -7.80 -13.93
N GLN A 119 11.59 -7.97 -12.69
CA GLN A 119 11.34 -9.16 -11.87
C GLN A 119 9.92 -9.18 -11.31
N ILE A 120 9.36 -8.02 -10.94
CA ILE A 120 8.04 -7.91 -10.30
C ILE A 120 6.93 -7.73 -11.35
N PHE A 121 7.18 -6.91 -12.38
CA PHE A 121 6.16 -6.50 -13.36
C PHE A 121 6.35 -7.11 -14.74
N ARG A 122 7.53 -7.62 -15.09
CA ARG A 122 7.75 -8.22 -16.42
C ARG A 122 8.29 -9.64 -16.31
N PHE A 123 7.93 -10.34 -15.23
CA PHE A 123 8.36 -11.71 -14.98
C PHE A 123 8.10 -12.66 -16.16
N GLN A 124 7.00 -12.45 -16.88
CA GLN A 124 6.67 -13.19 -18.11
C GLN A 124 7.70 -12.98 -19.22
N VAL A 125 8.22 -11.76 -19.39
CA VAL A 125 9.33 -11.44 -20.31
C VAL A 125 10.65 -12.07 -19.84
N LEU A 126 10.84 -12.17 -18.52
CA LEU A 126 12.01 -12.79 -17.91
C LEU A 126 12.04 -14.30 -18.19
N ILE A 127 10.88 -14.95 -18.11
CA ILE A 127 10.67 -16.35 -18.52
C ILE A 127 10.90 -16.56 -20.03
N GLU A 128 10.49 -15.60 -20.86
CA GLU A 128 10.73 -15.66 -22.32
C GLU A 128 12.22 -15.51 -22.65
N LYS A 129 12.93 -14.58 -21.99
CA LYS A 129 14.38 -14.35 -22.18
C LYS A 129 15.23 -15.50 -21.66
N TYR A 130 14.80 -16.16 -20.58
CA TYR A 130 15.52 -17.26 -19.95
C TYR A 130 14.58 -18.48 -19.77
N PRO A 131 14.36 -19.27 -20.84
CA PRO A 131 13.41 -20.38 -20.82
C PRO A 131 13.71 -21.43 -19.74
N ALA A 132 14.98 -21.58 -19.35
CA ALA A 132 15.41 -22.46 -18.27
C ALA A 132 14.73 -22.14 -16.91
N LEU A 133 14.34 -20.87 -16.69
CA LEU A 133 13.62 -20.44 -15.49
C LEU A 133 12.22 -21.07 -15.36
N LYS A 134 11.59 -21.52 -16.47
CA LYS A 134 10.28 -22.22 -16.42
C LYS A 134 10.35 -23.50 -15.58
N ASN A 135 11.50 -24.15 -15.59
CA ASN A 135 11.71 -25.44 -14.94
C ASN A 135 12.32 -25.28 -13.53
N VAL A 136 12.71 -24.06 -13.16
CA VAL A 136 13.18 -23.76 -11.82
C VAL A 136 11.99 -23.85 -10.88
N LYS A 137 12.00 -24.90 -10.05
CA LYS A 137 10.95 -25.23 -9.10
C LYS A 137 10.49 -24.00 -8.31
N SER A 138 11.43 -23.15 -7.91
CA SER A 138 11.15 -22.00 -7.07
C SER A 138 10.38 -20.86 -7.76
N ILE A 139 10.34 -20.80 -9.10
CA ILE A 139 9.83 -19.68 -9.92
C ILE A 139 8.38 -19.94 -10.42
N LYS A 140 7.68 -20.95 -9.92
CA LYS A 140 6.28 -21.17 -10.29
C LYS A 140 5.38 -20.03 -9.78
N VAL A 141 4.84 -19.25 -10.72
CA VAL A 141 3.84 -18.21 -10.45
C VAL A 141 2.62 -18.87 -9.80
N VAL A 142 2.37 -18.48 -8.56
CA VAL A 142 1.34 -19.04 -7.69
C VAL A 142 -0.04 -18.59 -8.18
N ASP A 143 -0.82 -19.54 -8.69
CA ASP A 143 -2.20 -19.36 -9.14
C ASP A 143 -3.14 -18.79 -8.04
N GLU A 144 -4.27 -18.19 -8.41
CA GLU A 144 -5.25 -17.58 -7.51
C GLU A 144 -5.89 -18.63 -6.57
N SER A 145 -6.02 -19.87 -7.04
CA SER A 145 -6.40 -21.01 -6.19
C SER A 145 -5.35 -21.29 -5.11
N THR A 146 -4.08 -21.09 -5.45
CA THR A 146 -2.91 -21.30 -4.60
C THR A 146 -2.77 -20.18 -3.56
N MET A 147 -3.14 -18.93 -3.89
CA MET A 147 -3.23 -17.84 -2.89
C MET A 147 -4.33 -18.05 -1.85
N ARG A 148 -5.48 -18.64 -2.22
CA ARG A 148 -6.50 -19.05 -1.22
C ARG A 148 -5.98 -20.13 -0.28
N LYS A 149 -5.23 -21.10 -0.82
CA LYS A 149 -4.56 -22.13 -0.02
C LYS A 149 -3.49 -21.52 0.89
N ILE A 150 -2.71 -20.54 0.44
CA ILE A 150 -1.74 -19.78 1.26
C ILE A 150 -2.43 -19.05 2.42
N ASN A 151 -3.53 -18.34 2.17
CA ASN A 151 -4.26 -17.63 3.24
C ASN A 151 -4.83 -18.59 4.30
N LYS A 152 -5.33 -19.76 3.87
CA LYS A 152 -5.76 -20.82 4.76
C LYS A 152 -4.58 -21.41 5.56
N LEU A 153 -3.42 -21.52 4.93
CA LEU A 153 -2.16 -21.94 5.55
C LEU A 153 -1.67 -20.92 6.57
N TYR A 154 -1.66 -19.63 6.25
CA TYR A 154 -1.30 -18.55 7.17
C TYR A 154 -2.13 -18.61 8.45
N GLN A 155 -3.46 -18.78 8.35
CA GLN A 155 -4.34 -18.98 9.51
C GLN A 155 -4.03 -20.25 10.31
N THR A 156 -3.58 -21.31 9.63
CA THR A 156 -3.18 -22.58 10.28
C THR A 156 -1.80 -22.47 10.94
N GLN A 157 -0.88 -21.68 10.37
CA GLN A 157 0.49 -21.46 10.83
C GLN A 157 0.58 -20.75 12.18
N PHE A 158 -0.35 -19.82 12.48
CA PHE A 158 -0.44 -19.24 13.83
C PHE A 158 -0.88 -20.26 14.91
N GLY A 159 -1.19 -21.50 14.52
CA GLY A 159 -1.38 -22.63 15.43
C GLY A 159 -0.26 -23.70 15.38
N MET A 160 0.81 -23.52 14.60
CA MET A 160 1.88 -24.52 14.42
C MET A 160 3.19 -24.14 15.10
N ARG A 161 3.96 -25.14 15.55
CA ARG A 161 5.07 -24.95 16.51
C ARG A 161 6.49 -24.96 15.92
N THR A 162 6.74 -25.45 14.69
CA THR A 162 8.10 -25.45 14.10
C THR A 162 8.12 -25.15 12.59
N VAL A 163 9.30 -24.78 12.07
CA VAL A 163 9.52 -24.32 10.69
C VAL A 163 9.47 -25.47 9.67
N GLU A 164 9.94 -26.67 10.05
CA GLU A 164 9.98 -27.83 9.13
C GLU A 164 8.58 -28.38 8.82
N THR A 165 7.68 -28.37 9.80
CA THR A 165 6.28 -28.79 9.61
C THR A 165 5.50 -27.84 8.73
N LEU A 166 5.87 -26.56 8.78
CA LEU A 166 5.29 -25.47 8.02
C LEU A 166 5.70 -25.56 6.54
N GLU A 167 6.97 -25.85 6.28
CA GLU A 167 7.52 -26.03 4.93
C GLU A 167 6.96 -27.28 4.23
N MET A 168 6.92 -28.42 4.93
CA MET A 168 6.43 -29.69 4.38
C MET A 168 4.96 -29.59 3.95
N ARG A 169 4.11 -28.93 4.75
CA ARG A 169 2.68 -28.72 4.44
C ARG A 169 2.44 -27.67 3.36
N LEU A 170 3.22 -26.59 3.33
CA LEU A 170 3.17 -25.59 2.24
C LEU A 170 3.44 -26.24 0.88
N LYS A 171 4.48 -27.10 0.83
CA LYS A 171 4.87 -27.83 -0.38
C LYS A 171 3.78 -28.80 -0.85
N HIS A 172 3.10 -29.44 0.10
CA HIS A 172 1.99 -30.36 -0.19
C HIS A 172 0.72 -29.62 -0.65
N TYR A 173 0.32 -28.56 0.03
CA TYR A 173 -0.94 -27.86 -0.28
C TYR A 173 -0.90 -27.09 -1.61
N LEU A 174 0.20 -26.42 -1.89
CA LEU A 174 0.29 -25.53 -3.05
C LEU A 174 0.65 -26.26 -4.34
N GLU A 175 1.09 -27.53 -4.26
CA GLU A 175 1.60 -28.32 -5.40
C GLU A 175 2.62 -27.55 -6.26
N CYS A 176 3.30 -26.61 -5.61
CA CYS A 176 4.11 -25.57 -6.21
C CYS A 176 5.34 -25.38 -5.32
N PRO A 177 6.56 -25.38 -5.88
CA PRO A 177 7.74 -25.06 -5.10
C PRO A 177 7.90 -23.54 -4.92
N PHE A 178 8.54 -23.12 -3.84
CA PHE A 178 8.62 -21.72 -3.38
C PHE A 178 9.92 -21.02 -3.81
N ILE A 179 9.85 -19.69 -4.02
CA ILE A 179 11.00 -18.85 -4.41
C ILE A 179 12.06 -18.87 -3.30
N ILE A 180 13.30 -19.07 -3.73
CA ILE A 180 14.44 -19.29 -2.85
C ILE A 180 15.16 -17.97 -2.57
N VAL A 181 15.64 -17.87 -1.33
CA VAL A 181 16.37 -16.76 -0.72
C VAL A 181 17.65 -16.43 -1.51
N PRO A 182 18.13 -15.17 -1.53
CA PRO A 182 19.29 -14.74 -2.33
C PRO A 182 20.57 -15.56 -2.16
N SER A 183 20.77 -16.21 -1.00
CA SER A 183 21.86 -17.15 -0.78
C SER A 183 21.92 -18.27 -1.83
N VAL A 184 20.76 -18.73 -2.32
CA VAL A 184 20.68 -19.76 -3.35
C VAL A 184 20.84 -19.20 -4.76
N LEU A 185 20.66 -17.88 -4.96
CA LEU A 185 21.06 -17.23 -6.20
C LEU A 185 22.58 -17.03 -6.29
N GLU A 186 23.28 -16.95 -5.17
CA GLU A 186 24.74 -16.87 -5.13
C GLU A 186 25.41 -18.22 -5.40
N GLU A 187 24.86 -19.31 -4.87
CA GLU A 187 25.31 -20.69 -5.19
C GLU A 187 25.11 -21.08 -6.66
N LEU A 188 24.22 -20.41 -7.40
CA LEU A 188 23.97 -20.68 -8.82
C LEU A 188 24.90 -19.92 -9.78
N LYS A 189 25.74 -19.02 -9.25
CA LYS A 189 26.74 -18.28 -10.04
C LYS A 189 28.12 -18.96 -10.05
N SER A 190 28.34 -19.96 -9.19
CA SER A 190 29.49 -20.87 -9.22
C SER A 190 29.20 -22.08 -10.10
#